data_AF-A0A6N3Z4Z9-F1
#
_entry.id   AF-A0A6N3Z4Z9-F1
#
_cell.length_a   1.000
_cell.length_b   1.000
_cell.length_c   1.000
_cell.angle_alpha   90.00
_cell.angle_beta   90.00
_cell.angle_gamma   90.00
#
_symmetry.space_group_name_H-M   'P 1'
#
loop_
_entity.id
_entity.type
_entity.pdbx_description
1 polymer ?
#
loop_
_entity_poly.entity_id
_entity_poly.type
_entity_poly.pdbx_seq_one_letter_code
_entity_poly.pdbx_strand_id
1 'polypeptide(L)'
;MINISILEEMFDGDKEILRQLFELYLEEHSTLSDTINEQYKNNKLPELFRTFHTLYGALSNLCEEDVLPLIKATETNAKNHETPPQHSIDSVIAELAKIRQQMIDYLND
;
A
#
# COMPACT_ATOMS: atom_id res chain seq x y z
N MET A 1 6.69 -5.55 -4.14
CA MET A 1 6.20 -6.81 -3.55
C MET A 1 6.71 -6.90 -2.12
N ILE A 2 5.98 -7.61 -1.26
CA ILE A 2 6.37 -7.86 0.14
C ILE A 2 7.48 -8.89 0.18
N ASN A 3 8.55 -8.60 0.94
CA ASN A 3 9.56 -9.60 1.27
C ASN A 3 9.07 -10.50 2.42
N ILE A 4 8.33 -11.55 2.08
CA ILE A 4 7.73 -12.49 3.05
C ILE A 4 8.80 -13.15 3.93
N SER A 5 9.97 -13.52 3.36
CA SER A 5 11.03 -14.17 4.13
C SER A 5 11.59 -13.27 5.22
N ILE A 6 11.83 -11.98 4.92
CA ILE A 6 12.26 -11.02 5.95
C ILE A 6 11.16 -10.83 7.00
N LEU A 7 9.90 -10.74 6.56
CA LEU A 7 8.79 -10.52 7.45
C LEU A 7 8.56 -11.73 8.39
N GLU A 8 8.72 -12.96 7.91
CA GLU A 8 8.74 -14.19 8.73
C GLU A 8 9.90 -14.17 9.73
N GLU A 9 11.11 -13.79 9.30
CA GLU A 9 12.28 -13.67 10.19
C GLU A 9 12.04 -12.63 11.31
N MET A 10 11.37 -11.52 11.01
CA MET A 10 11.01 -10.50 12.02
C MET A 10 10.06 -11.02 13.11
N PHE A 11 9.29 -12.06 12.81
CA PHE A 11 8.38 -12.71 13.75
C PHE A 11 8.94 -14.05 14.26
N ASP A 12 10.26 -14.26 14.22
CA ASP A 12 10.92 -15.50 14.67
C ASP A 12 10.36 -16.78 14.00
N GLY A 13 9.86 -16.65 12.77
CA GLY A 13 9.22 -17.72 12.01
C GLY A 13 7.77 -18.02 12.41
N ASP A 14 7.13 -17.18 13.24
CA ASP A 14 5.73 -17.33 13.62
C ASP A 14 4.80 -16.92 12.47
N LYS A 15 4.41 -17.94 11.70
CA LYS A 15 3.51 -17.79 10.57
C LYS A 15 2.11 -17.33 10.97
N GLU A 16 1.64 -17.65 12.17
CA GLU A 16 0.29 -17.28 12.60
C GLU A 16 0.19 -15.77 12.80
N ILE A 17 1.21 -15.15 13.41
CA ILE A 17 1.30 -13.68 13.53
C ILE A 17 1.31 -13.03 12.15
N LEU A 18 2.07 -13.58 11.19
CA LEU A 18 2.12 -13.05 9.84
C LEU A 18 0.76 -13.18 9.11
N ARG A 19 0.06 -14.29 9.29
CA ARG A 19 -1.30 -14.48 8.74
C ARG A 19 -2.26 -13.43 9.30
N GLN A 20 -2.30 -13.24 10.62
CA GLN A 20 -3.15 -12.24 11.27
C GLN A 20 -2.83 -10.82 10.80
N LEU A 21 -1.56 -10.51 10.59
CA LEU A 21 -1.11 -9.22 10.05
C LEU A 21 -1.65 -8.97 8.64
N PHE A 22 -1.59 -9.99 7.76
CA PHE A 22 -2.13 -9.87 6.40
C PHE A 22 -3.66 -9.79 6.39
N GLU A 23 -4.35 -10.57 7.21
CA GLU A 23 -5.81 -10.49 7.36
C GLU A 23 -6.24 -9.09 7.79
N LEU A 24 -5.59 -8.52 8.83
CA LEU A 24 -5.85 -7.17 9.30
C LEU A 24 -5.61 -6.12 8.22
N TYR A 25 -4.48 -6.21 7.51
CA TYR A 25 -4.16 -5.27 6.42
C TYR A 25 -5.23 -5.31 5.32
N LEU A 26 -5.63 -6.52 4.89
CA LEU A 26 -6.62 -6.73 3.84
C LEU A 26 -8.00 -6.18 4.24
N GLU A 27 -8.39 -6.35 5.51
CA GLU A 27 -9.62 -5.80 6.06
C GLU A 27 -9.61 -4.27 6.06
N GLU A 28 -8.58 -3.66 6.67
CA GLU A 28 -8.44 -2.21 6.82
C GLU A 28 -8.33 -1.49 5.47
N HIS A 29 -7.73 -2.13 4.47
CA HIS A 29 -7.44 -1.52 3.16
C HIS A 29 -8.33 -2.06 2.03
N SER A 30 -9.46 -2.69 2.38
CA SER A 30 -10.40 -3.30 1.42
C SER A 30 -10.89 -2.32 0.33
N THR A 31 -11.10 -1.04 0.69
CA THR A 31 -11.58 0.03 -0.21
C THR A 31 -10.50 1.05 -0.60
N LEU A 32 -9.22 0.81 -0.27
CA LEU A 32 -8.15 1.80 -0.43
C LEU A 32 -8.01 2.31 -1.87
N SER A 33 -8.06 1.42 -2.86
CA SER A 33 -7.95 1.79 -4.28
C SER A 33 -9.08 2.71 -4.74
N ASP A 34 -10.30 2.49 -4.24
CA ASP A 34 -11.46 3.34 -4.53
C ASP A 34 -11.30 4.71 -3.89
N THR A 35 -10.84 4.75 -2.63
CA THR A 35 -10.54 6.00 -1.91
C THR A 35 -9.49 6.84 -2.65
N ILE A 36 -8.38 6.23 -3.08
CA ILE A 36 -7.33 6.92 -3.86
C ILE A 36 -7.92 7.51 -5.13
N ASN A 37 -8.69 6.72 -5.89
CA ASN A 37 -9.34 7.16 -7.12
C ASN A 37 -10.31 8.31 -6.88
N GLU A 38 -11.15 8.22 -5.85
CA GLU A 38 -12.12 9.26 -5.50
C GLU A 38 -11.43 10.57 -5.13
N GLN A 39 -10.43 10.50 -4.24
CA GLN A 39 -9.69 11.67 -3.79
C GLN A 39 -8.97 12.35 -4.96
N TYR A 40 -8.33 11.56 -5.82
CA TYR A 40 -7.65 12.07 -7.00
C TYR A 40 -8.62 12.74 -8.00
N LYS A 41 -9.71 12.07 -8.37
CA LYS A 41 -10.70 12.61 -9.33
C LYS A 41 -11.38 13.89 -8.84
N ASN A 42 -11.55 14.03 -7.53
CA ASN A 42 -12.15 15.21 -6.91
C ASN A 42 -11.11 16.28 -6.49
N ASN A 43 -9.84 16.12 -6.90
CA ASN A 43 -8.74 17.03 -6.58
C ASN A 43 -8.57 17.29 -5.06
N LYS A 44 -8.85 16.28 -4.24
CA LYS A 44 -8.72 16.29 -2.78
C LYS A 44 -7.24 16.03 -2.39
N LEU A 45 -6.34 16.94 -2.78
CA LEU A 45 -4.89 16.75 -2.60
C LEU A 45 -4.44 16.60 -1.14
N PRO A 46 -4.98 17.34 -0.15
CA PRO A 46 -4.62 17.15 1.25
C PRO A 46 -5.00 15.76 1.80
N GLU A 47 -6.15 15.24 1.40
CA GLU A 47 -6.62 13.91 1.75
C GLU A 47 -5.76 12.84 1.06
N LEU A 48 -5.48 13.03 -0.23
CA LEU A 48 -4.63 12.15 -1.02
C LEU A 48 -3.21 12.04 -0.43
N PHE A 49 -2.64 13.17 0.01
CA PHE A 49 -1.37 13.21 0.73
C PHE A 49 -1.43 12.33 1.99
N ARG A 50 -2.46 12.49 2.84
CA ARG A 50 -2.60 11.70 4.06
C ARG A 50 -2.75 10.21 3.76
N THR A 51 -3.56 9.87 2.75
CA THR A 51 -3.75 8.48 2.32
C THR A 51 -2.42 7.86 1.86
N PHE A 52 -1.63 8.55 1.02
CA PHE A 52 -0.32 8.04 0.63
C PHE A 52 0.69 7.98 1.78
N HIS A 53 0.65 8.94 2.72
CA HIS A 53 1.51 8.92 3.90
C HIS A 53 1.26 7.69 4.78
N THR A 54 -0.01 7.40 5.08
CA THR A 54 -0.39 6.22 5.85
C THR A 54 -0.04 4.94 5.08
N LEU A 55 -0.33 4.90 3.78
CA LEU A 55 -0.03 3.75 2.94
C LEU A 55 1.48 3.44 2.89
N TYR A 56 2.32 4.47 2.74
CA TYR A 56 3.77 4.34 2.78
C TYR A 56 4.22 3.68 4.08
N GLY A 57 3.72 4.15 5.22
CA GLY A 57 4.06 3.58 6.54
C GLY A 57 3.62 2.12 6.66
N ALA A 58 2.40 1.80 6.27
CA ALA A 58 1.87 0.44 6.34
C ALA A 58 2.69 -0.53 5.47
N LEU A 59 2.98 -0.18 4.22
CA LEU A 59 3.77 -1.02 3.31
C LEU A 59 5.24 -1.11 3.71
N SER A 60 5.83 -0.03 4.26
CA SER A 60 7.20 -0.08 4.80
C SER A 60 7.31 -1.06 5.97
N ASN A 61 6.31 -1.08 6.87
CA ASN A 61 6.27 -2.02 7.98
C ASN A 61 6.07 -3.47 7.54
N LEU A 62 5.54 -3.68 6.33
CA LEU A 62 5.38 -4.99 5.70
C LEU A 62 6.59 -5.40 4.86
N CYS A 63 7.71 -4.66 4.92
CA CYS A 63 8.90 -4.93 4.11
C CYS A 63 8.58 -4.99 2.60
N GLU A 64 7.65 -4.15 2.15
CA GLU A 64 7.45 -3.89 0.73
C GLU A 64 8.51 -2.91 0.24
N GLU A 65 9.14 -3.17 -0.91
CA GLU A 65 10.26 -2.33 -1.39
C GLU A 65 10.03 -1.72 -2.78
N ASP A 66 9.16 -2.31 -3.59
CA ASP A 66 9.05 -1.97 -5.02
C ASP A 66 8.14 -0.76 -5.27
N VAL A 67 6.99 -0.66 -4.59
CA VAL A 67 6.01 0.42 -4.82
C VAL A 67 6.27 1.64 -3.94
N LEU A 68 7.00 1.49 -2.82
CA LEU A 68 7.33 2.61 -1.91
C LEU A 68 7.89 3.86 -2.61
N PRO A 69 8.84 3.80 -3.56
CA PRO A 69 9.36 4.99 -4.23
C PRO A 69 8.28 5.73 -5.03
N LEU A 70 7.38 4.99 -5.67
CA LEU A 70 6.27 5.55 -6.43
C LEU A 70 5.25 6.22 -5.49
N ILE A 71 4.88 5.56 -4.40
CA ILE A 71 4.00 6.13 -3.37
C ILE A 71 4.61 7.39 -2.79
N LYS A 72 5.92 7.40 -2.54
CA LYS A 72 6.61 8.57 -2.00
C LYS A 72 6.58 9.74 -2.95
N ALA A 73 6.78 9.50 -4.25
CA ALA A 73 6.67 10.52 -5.28
C ALA A 73 5.25 11.10 -5.35
N THR A 74 4.22 10.26 -5.36
CA THR A 74 2.81 10.72 -5.38
C THR A 74 2.42 11.47 -4.10
N GLU A 75 2.91 11.03 -2.94
CA GLU A 75 2.78 11.72 -1.65
C GLU A 75 3.38 13.14 -1.73
N THR A 76 4.60 13.26 -2.26
CA THR A 76 5.31 14.54 -2.37
C THR A 76 4.58 15.52 -3.29
N ASN A 77 4.07 15.08 -4.44
CA ASN A 77 3.27 15.91 -5.33
C ASN A 77 2.04 16.46 -4.59
N ALA A 78 1.24 15.57 -3.99
CA ALA A 78 0.03 15.95 -3.26
C ALA A 78 0.33 16.92 -2.09
N LYS A 79 1.42 16.69 -1.36
CA LYS A 79 1.91 17.57 -0.27
C LYS A 79 2.22 18.98 -0.76
N ASN A 80 2.78 19.10 -1.96
CA ASN A 80 3.15 20.37 -2.57
C ASN A 80 1.98 21.05 -3.31
N HIS A 81 0.77 20.52 -3.18
CA HIS A 81 -0.42 20.96 -3.95
C HIS A 81 -0.27 20.80 -5.46
N GLU A 82 0.58 19.87 -5.90
CA GLU A 82 0.75 19.50 -7.30
C GLU A 82 -0.05 18.23 -7.59
N THR A 83 -0.88 18.24 -8.63
CA THR A 83 -1.63 17.06 -9.03
C THR A 83 -0.65 15.98 -9.52
N PRO A 84 -0.62 14.78 -8.91
CA PRO A 84 0.19 13.68 -9.41
C PRO A 84 -0.21 13.32 -10.85
N PRO A 85 0.70 12.82 -11.70
CA PRO A 85 0.31 12.32 -13.00
C PRO A 85 -0.68 11.14 -12.88
N GLN A 86 -1.69 11.08 -13.75
CA GLN A 86 -2.68 9.99 -13.77
C GLN A 86 -2.01 8.61 -13.79
N HIS A 87 -0.99 8.43 -14.64
CA HIS A 87 -0.27 7.16 -14.77
C HIS A 87 0.38 6.72 -13.45
N SER A 88 0.77 7.66 -12.57
CA SER A 88 1.35 7.34 -11.27
C SER A 88 0.28 6.78 -10.34
N ILE A 89 -0.93 7.36 -10.34
CA ILE A 89 -2.07 6.85 -9.58
C ILE A 89 -2.48 5.46 -10.05
N ASP A 90 -2.62 5.28 -11.38
CA ASP A 90 -2.99 4.01 -11.98
C ASP A 90 -1.94 2.93 -11.64
N SER A 91 -0.66 3.28 -11.69
CA SER A 91 0.44 2.39 -11.32
C SER A 91 0.38 1.98 -9.84
N VAL A 92 0.16 2.92 -8.91
CA VAL A 92 0.03 2.57 -7.49
C VAL A 92 -1.15 1.61 -7.28
N ILE A 93 -2.31 1.88 -7.88
CA ILE A 93 -3.49 1.03 -7.75
C ILE A 93 -3.22 -0.38 -8.30
N ALA A 94 -2.53 -0.49 -9.45
CA ALA A 94 -2.16 -1.77 -10.02
C ALA A 94 -1.20 -2.55 -9.12
N GLU A 95 -0.21 -1.90 -8.52
CA GLU A 95 0.72 -2.54 -7.57
C GLU A 95 0.01 -2.96 -6.27
N LEU A 96 -0.93 -2.16 -5.76
CA LEU A 96 -1.75 -2.54 -4.59
C LEU A 96 -2.58 -3.81 -4.85
N ALA A 97 -3.08 -3.98 -6.08
CA ALA A 97 -3.78 -5.20 -6.47
C ALA A 97 -2.85 -6.43 -6.44
N LYS A 98 -1.59 -6.28 -6.87
CA LYS A 98 -0.59 -7.36 -6.82
C LYS A 98 -0.20 -7.70 -5.38
N ILE A 99 0.00 -6.70 -4.53
CA ILE A 99 0.30 -6.87 -3.10
C ILE A 99 -0.85 -7.61 -2.41
N ARG A 100 -2.10 -7.19 -2.68
CA ARG A 100 -3.29 -7.90 -2.20
C ARG A 100 -3.28 -9.36 -2.64
N GLN A 101 -3.01 -9.62 -3.91
CA GLN A 101 -2.97 -11.00 -4.42
C GLN A 101 -1.88 -11.83 -3.73
N GLN A 102 -0.68 -11.26 -3.54
CA GLN A 102 0.41 -11.92 -2.82
C GLN A 102 0.01 -12.32 -1.39
N MET A 103 -0.68 -11.44 -0.65
CA MET A 103 -1.19 -11.75 0.69
C MET A 103 -2.24 -12.87 0.65
N ILE A 104 -3.18 -12.82 -0.30
CA ILE A 104 -4.21 -13.84 -0.44
C ILE A 104 -3.59 -15.20 -0.77
N ASP A 105 -2.60 -15.24 -1.66
CA ASP A 105 -1.90 -16.47 -2.02
C ASP A 105 -1.20 -17.07 -0.78
N TYR A 106 -0.50 -16.25 0.00
CA TYR A 106 0.13 -16.68 1.26
C TYR A 106 -0.89 -17.20 2.29
N LEU A 107 -2.08 -16.61 2.38
CA LEU A 107 -3.12 -17.06 3.31
C LEU A 107 -3.77 -18.38 2.90
N ASN A 108 -3.69 -18.77 1.63
CA ASN A 108 -4.27 -20.02 1.10
C ASN A 108 -3.26 -21.19 1.01
N ASP A 109 -1.96 -20.91 1.14
CA ASP A 109 -0.90 -21.90 1.32
C ASP A 109 -0.91 -22.52 2.73
#